data_AF-A0A818MFW6-F1
#
_entry.id   AF-A0A818MFW6-F1
#
_cell.length_a   1.000
_cell.length_b   1.000
_cell.length_c   1.000
_cell.angle_alpha   90.00
_cell.angle_beta   90.00
_cell.angle_gamma   90.00
#
_symmetry.space_group_name_H-M   'P 1'
#
loop_
_entity.id
_entity.type
_entity.pdbx_description
1 polymer ?
#
loop_
_entity_poly.entity_id
_entity_poly.type
_entity_poly.pdbx_seq_one_letter_code
_entity_poly.pdbx_strand_id
1 'polypeptide(L)'
;MQLSITSAGGILSLLDENTEKGPVYALHRLNAIVDVFWPEISDSISKVESLYEDENFKHRELAALVSSKVYYHLGSLDNALTYALGAGRLFDVNDKTEYVETIIAHCIDKYTKLQVEKF
;
A
#
# COMPACT_ATOMS: atom_id res chain seq x y z
N MET A 1 -15.48 -8.49 23.72
CA MET A 1 -14.04 -8.84 23.70
C MET A 1 -13.48 -8.37 22.37
N GLN A 2 -12.84 -7.21 22.35
CA GLN A 2 -12.19 -6.68 21.15
C GLN A 2 -10.91 -7.49 20.98
N LEU A 3 -10.83 -8.30 19.92
CA LEU A 3 -9.60 -8.99 19.53
C LEU A 3 -8.60 -7.91 19.12
N SER A 4 -7.83 -7.42 20.10
CA SER A 4 -6.64 -6.63 19.84
C SER A 4 -5.69 -7.52 19.06
N ILE A 5 -5.60 -7.32 17.75
CA ILE A 5 -4.50 -7.88 16.97
C ILE A 5 -3.24 -7.32 17.62
N THR A 6 -2.44 -8.17 18.27
CA THR A 6 -1.22 -7.76 18.97
C THR A 6 0.02 -7.83 18.07
N SER A 7 -0.11 -8.37 16.85
CA SER A 7 0.95 -8.44 15.83
C SER A 7 0.37 -8.69 14.45
N ALA A 8 1.04 -8.18 13.41
CA ALA A 8 0.71 -8.46 12.01
C ALA A 8 1.29 -9.80 11.51
N GLY A 9 2.18 -10.45 12.26
CA GLY A 9 2.92 -11.65 11.84
C GLY A 9 2.03 -12.79 11.36
N GLY A 10 0.92 -13.06 12.04
CA GLY A 10 -0.03 -14.11 11.63
C GLY A 10 -0.73 -13.81 10.30
N ILE A 11 -0.93 -12.53 9.97
CA ILE A 11 -1.51 -12.10 8.68
C ILE A 11 -0.44 -12.13 7.59
N LEU A 12 0.80 -11.74 7.92
CA LEU A 12 1.93 -11.80 7.00
C LEU A 12 2.25 -13.23 6.56
N SER A 13 2.11 -14.23 7.45
CA SER A 13 2.27 -15.65 7.09
C SER A 13 1.23 -16.13 6.07
N LEU A 14 0.05 -15.49 6.00
CA LEU A 14 -0.99 -15.84 5.02
C LEU A 14 -0.64 -15.36 3.60
N LEU A 15 0.31 -14.44 3.45
CA LEU A 15 0.82 -14.02 2.14
C LEU A 15 1.60 -15.15 1.45
N ASP A 16 2.19 -16.08 2.22
CA ASP A 16 2.97 -17.22 1.71
C ASP A 16 2.09 -18.45 1.41
N GLU A 17 0.77 -18.39 1.64
CA GLU A 17 -0.11 -19.52 1.35
C GLU A 17 -0.28 -19.73 -0.16
N ASN A 18 -0.10 -20.98 -0.61
CA ASN A 18 -0.25 -21.40 -2.02
C ASN A 18 -1.70 -21.35 -2.55
N THR A 19 -2.64 -20.78 -1.80
CA THR A 19 -4.04 -20.64 -2.24
C THR A 19 -4.27 -19.23 -2.74
N GLU A 20 -4.98 -19.05 -3.88
CA GLU A 20 -5.29 -17.71 -4.40
C GLU A 20 -6.07 -16.82 -3.40
N LYS A 21 -6.76 -17.43 -2.43
CA LYS A 21 -7.59 -16.73 -1.44
C LYS A 21 -6.82 -16.24 -0.21
N GLY A 22 -5.71 -16.90 0.14
CA GLY A 22 -4.89 -16.56 1.30
C GLY A 22 -4.31 -15.14 1.20
N PRO A 23 -3.53 -14.83 0.14
CA PRO A 23 -2.95 -13.52 -0.07
C PRO A 23 -3.98 -12.40 -0.17
N VAL A 24 -5.13 -12.65 -0.82
CA VAL A 24 -6.21 -11.65 -0.93
C VAL A 24 -6.78 -11.29 0.45
N TYR A 25 -7.08 -12.30 1.27
CA TYR A 25 -7.56 -12.07 2.63
C TYR A 25 -6.52 -11.37 3.48
N ALA A 26 -5.25 -11.76 3.35
CA ALA A 26 -4.13 -11.14 4.04
C ALA A 26 -4.02 -9.64 3.68
N LEU A 27 -4.04 -9.29 2.39
CA LEU A 27 -3.96 -7.91 1.92
C LEU A 27 -5.10 -7.04 2.44
N HIS A 28 -6.34 -7.55 2.46
CA HIS A 28 -7.47 -6.83 3.03
C HIS A 28 -7.28 -6.54 4.53
N ARG A 29 -6.77 -7.53 5.28
CA ARG A 29 -6.47 -7.36 6.70
C ARG A 29 -5.33 -6.38 6.91
N LEU A 30 -4.25 -6.47 6.13
CA LEU A 30 -3.11 -5.56 6.19
C LEU A 30 -3.53 -4.12 5.92
N ASN A 31 -4.33 -3.87 4.89
CA ASN A 31 -4.84 -2.52 4.59
C ASN A 31 -5.65 -1.90 5.75
N ALA A 32 -6.34 -2.72 6.55
CA ALA A 32 -7.13 -2.25 7.68
C ALA A 32 -6.30 -1.95 8.94
N ILE A 33 -5.10 -2.50 9.03
CA ILE A 33 -4.24 -2.37 10.22
C ILE A 33 -2.93 -1.63 9.93
N VAL A 34 -2.69 -1.23 8.68
CA VAL A 34 -1.43 -0.65 8.22
C VAL A 34 -1.04 0.60 8.99
N ASP A 35 -1.99 1.45 9.37
CA ASP A 35 -1.70 2.68 10.11
C ASP A 35 -1.13 2.44 11.52
N VAL A 36 -1.36 1.26 12.09
CA VAL A 36 -0.89 0.88 13.42
C VAL A 36 0.34 -0.04 13.34
N PHE A 37 0.34 -0.97 12.38
CA PHE A 37 1.36 -2.02 12.26
C PHE A 37 2.31 -1.80 11.09
N TRP A 38 2.39 -0.59 10.53
CA TRP A 38 3.34 -0.27 9.46
C TRP A 38 4.78 -0.70 9.77
N PRO A 39 5.32 -0.67 11.02
CA PRO A 39 6.69 -1.11 11.26
C PRO A 39 6.87 -2.61 10.98
N GLU A 40 5.96 -3.45 11.47
CA GLU A 40 5.99 -4.89 11.22
C GLU A 40 5.74 -5.21 9.74
N ILE A 41 4.82 -4.49 9.10
CA ILE A 41 4.50 -4.71 7.68
C ILE A 41 5.66 -4.28 6.79
N SER A 42 6.37 -3.21 7.17
CA SER A 42 7.53 -2.71 6.43
C SER A 42 8.68 -3.72 6.37
N ASP A 43 8.87 -4.53 7.42
CA ASP A 43 9.87 -5.60 7.45
C ASP A 43 9.59 -6.68 6.38
N SER A 44 8.31 -6.89 6.06
CA SER A 44 7.83 -7.86 5.07
C SER A 44 7.30 -7.22 3.79
N ILE A 45 7.62 -5.95 3.51
CA ILE A 45 7.06 -5.21 2.38
C ILE A 45 7.35 -5.86 1.03
N SER A 46 8.53 -6.48 0.88
CA SER A 46 8.95 -7.15 -0.36
C SER A 46 8.01 -8.28 -0.77
N LYS A 47 7.32 -8.92 0.19
CA LYS A 47 6.30 -9.94 -0.13
C LYS A 47 5.06 -9.31 -0.76
N VAL A 48 4.63 -8.16 -0.26
CA VAL A 48 3.49 -7.41 -0.80
C VAL A 48 3.84 -6.86 -2.18
N GLU A 49 5.07 -6.38 -2.38
CA GLU A 49 5.57 -5.92 -3.68
C GLU A 49 5.59 -7.06 -4.71
N SER A 50 6.06 -8.25 -4.32
CA SER A 50 6.06 -9.43 -5.19
C SER A 50 4.65 -9.79 -5.68
N LEU A 51 3.63 -9.62 -4.82
CA LEU A 51 2.22 -9.83 -5.20
C LEU A 51 1.68 -8.74 -6.14
N TYR A 52 2.22 -7.52 -6.08
CA TYR A 52 1.88 -6.46 -7.02
C TYR A 52 2.54 -6.67 -8.40
N GLU A 53 3.76 -7.20 -8.41
CA GLU A 53 4.52 -7.51 -9.62
C GLU A 53 3.96 -8.72 -10.38
N ASP A 54 3.23 -9.62 -9.71
CA ASP A 54 2.55 -10.74 -10.37
C ASP A 54 1.35 -10.26 -11.21
N GLU A 55 1.53 -10.29 -12.54
CA GLU A 55 0.50 -9.89 -13.50
C GLU A 55 -0.73 -10.83 -13.51
N ASN A 56 -0.59 -12.06 -13.04
CA ASN A 56 -1.71 -13.01 -12.93
C ASN A 56 -2.55 -12.76 -11.69
N PHE A 57 -2.03 -12.02 -10.71
CA PHE A 57 -2.72 -11.73 -9.48
C PHE A 57 -3.77 -10.63 -9.68
N LYS A 58 -5.05 -11.04 -9.77
CA LYS A 58 -6.19 -10.13 -10.02
C LYS A 58 -6.35 -9.01 -8.99
N HIS A 59 -5.78 -9.17 -7.80
CA HIS A 59 -5.86 -8.21 -6.70
C HIS A 59 -4.56 -7.41 -6.50
N ARG A 60 -3.69 -7.33 -7.52
CA ARG A 60 -2.46 -6.53 -7.48
C ARG A 60 -2.68 -5.07 -7.09
N GLU A 61 -3.81 -4.47 -7.49
CA GLU A 61 -4.18 -3.11 -7.09
C GLU A 61 -4.25 -2.95 -5.56
N LEU A 62 -4.69 -4.00 -4.84
CA LEU A 62 -4.79 -3.97 -3.38
C LEU A 62 -3.40 -4.08 -2.74
N ALA A 63 -2.53 -4.90 -3.31
CA ALA A 63 -1.12 -4.97 -2.89
C ALA A 63 -0.43 -3.60 -3.08
N ALA A 64 -0.67 -2.93 -4.22
CA ALA A 64 -0.17 -1.59 -4.46
C ALA A 64 -0.67 -0.58 -3.41
N LEU A 65 -1.96 -0.62 -3.05
CA LEU A 65 -2.51 0.28 -2.03
C LEU A 65 -1.85 0.06 -0.66
N VAL A 66 -1.70 -1.20 -0.24
CA VAL A 66 -1.02 -1.54 1.02
C VAL A 66 0.41 -1.03 0.99
N SER A 67 1.16 -1.31 -0.09
CA SER A 67 2.53 -0.84 -0.23
C SER A 67 2.63 0.68 -0.16
N SER A 68 1.73 1.38 -0.84
CA SER A 68 1.69 2.84 -0.82
C SER A 68 1.52 3.40 0.59
N LYS A 69 0.59 2.84 1.38
CA LYS A 69 0.37 3.28 2.76
C LYS A 69 1.57 2.97 3.66
N VAL A 70 2.25 1.84 3.48
CA VAL A 70 3.48 1.53 4.23
C VAL A 70 4.57 2.54 3.90
N TYR A 71 4.80 2.83 2.61
CA TYR A 71 5.80 3.81 2.19
C TYR A 71 5.48 5.23 2.65
N TYR A 72 4.19 5.59 2.75
CA TYR A 72 3.76 6.84 3.35
C TYR A 72 4.23 6.94 4.80
N HIS A 73 4.00 5.90 5.62
CA HIS A 73 4.47 5.87 7.01
C HIS A 73 6.00 5.82 7.14
N LEU A 74 6.70 5.21 6.18
CA LEU A 74 8.17 5.25 6.09
C LEU A 74 8.73 6.62 5.67
N GLY A 75 7.88 7.58 5.31
CA GLY A 75 8.27 8.91 4.83
C GLY A 75 8.78 8.93 3.39
N SER A 76 8.69 7.82 2.66
CA SER A 76 9.08 7.73 1.24
C SER A 76 7.90 8.09 0.34
N LEU A 77 7.64 9.40 0.19
CA LEU A 77 6.49 9.88 -0.59
C LEU A 77 6.58 9.54 -2.09
N ASP A 78 7.79 9.45 -2.66
CA ASP A 78 7.99 9.07 -4.06
C ASP A 78 7.54 7.63 -4.34
N ASN A 79 7.92 6.69 -3.46
CA ASN A 79 7.50 5.29 -3.55
C ASN A 79 6.00 5.18 -3.24
N ALA A 80 5.53 5.88 -2.20
CA ALA A 80 4.13 5.91 -1.84
C ALA A 80 3.26 6.37 -3.02
N LEU A 81 3.65 7.45 -3.70
CA LEU A 81 2.96 7.94 -4.88
C LEU A 81 2.99 6.93 -6.03
N THR A 82 4.15 6.31 -6.30
CA THR A 82 4.28 5.31 -7.38
C THR A 82 3.31 4.15 -7.18
N TYR A 83 3.24 3.62 -5.96
CA TYR A 83 2.31 2.55 -5.62
C TYR A 83 0.84 3.02 -5.53
N ALA A 84 0.58 4.27 -5.11
CA ALA A 84 -0.78 4.84 -5.11
C ALA A 84 -1.35 4.91 -6.53
N LEU A 85 -0.52 5.33 -7.50
CA LEU A 85 -0.90 5.33 -8.91
C LEU A 85 -1.14 3.90 -9.44
N GLY A 86 -0.33 2.93 -8.96
CA GLY A 86 -0.50 1.51 -9.27
C GLY A 86 -1.75 0.85 -8.64
N ALA A 87 -2.28 1.43 -7.57
CA ALA A 87 -3.53 0.99 -6.94
C ALA A 87 -4.79 1.36 -7.73
N GLY A 88 -4.64 2.22 -8.75
CA GLY A 88 -5.70 2.53 -9.70
C GLY A 88 -6.98 2.99 -9.01
N ARG A 89 -8.04 2.19 -9.12
CA ARG A 89 -9.37 2.55 -8.59
C ARG A 89 -9.49 2.42 -7.08
N LEU A 90 -8.55 1.72 -6.43
CA LEU A 90 -8.56 1.54 -4.97
C LEU A 90 -7.99 2.74 -4.23
N PHE A 91 -7.26 3.63 -4.91
CA PHE A 91 -6.86 4.92 -4.36
C PHE A 91 -7.98 5.94 -4.58
N ASP A 92 -8.84 6.12 -3.58
CA ASP A 92 -9.93 7.10 -3.66
C ASP A 92 -9.42 8.52 -3.37
N VAL A 93 -9.33 9.32 -4.43
CA VAL A 93 -8.90 10.72 -4.37
C VAL A 93 -9.88 11.65 -3.63
N ASN A 94 -11.11 11.19 -3.37
CA ASN A 94 -12.11 11.97 -2.64
C ASN A 94 -12.08 11.71 -1.14
N ASP A 95 -11.31 10.70 -0.72
CA ASP A 95 -11.15 10.37 0.69
C ASP A 95 -10.39 11.50 1.41
N LYS A 96 -10.87 11.87 2.59
CA LYS A 96 -10.34 13.01 3.37
C LYS A 96 -9.34 12.59 4.44
N THR A 97 -8.64 11.51 4.20
CA THR A 97 -7.55 11.06 5.07
C THR A 97 -6.29 11.86 4.78
N GLU A 98 -5.50 12.08 5.83
CA GLU A 98 -4.20 12.77 5.74
C GLU A 98 -3.27 12.13 4.71
N TYR A 99 -3.31 10.79 4.62
CA TYR A 99 -2.61 10.03 3.59
C TYR A 99 -2.98 10.48 2.18
N VAL A 100 -4.28 10.51 1.83
CA VAL A 100 -4.71 10.87 0.47
C VAL A 100 -4.39 12.32 0.15
N GLU A 101 -4.64 13.25 1.09
CA GLU A 101 -4.31 14.67 0.90
C GLU A 101 -2.80 14.88 0.66
N THR A 102 -1.96 14.20 1.43
CA THR A 102 -0.49 14.29 1.29
C THR A 102 -0.01 13.72 -0.03
N ILE A 103 -0.52 12.56 -0.44
CA ILE A 103 -0.14 11.93 -1.72
C ILE A 103 -0.59 12.78 -2.91
N ILE A 104 -1.79 13.36 -2.87
CA ILE A 104 -2.29 14.26 -3.92
C ILE A 104 -1.42 15.51 -3.99
N ALA A 105 -1.13 16.16 -2.86
CA ALA A 105 -0.26 17.34 -2.82
C ALA A 105 1.12 17.02 -3.42
N HIS A 106 1.74 15.91 -2.99
CA HIS A 106 3.03 15.46 -3.51
C HIS A 106 2.98 15.15 -5.02
N CYS A 107 1.89 14.56 -5.50
CA CYS A 107 1.68 14.30 -6.92
C CYS A 107 1.64 15.60 -7.75
N ILE A 108 0.92 16.62 -7.28
CA ILE A 108 0.82 17.92 -7.95
C ILE A 108 2.17 18.63 -7.97
N ASP A 109 2.89 18.63 -6.84
CA ASP A 109 4.25 19.18 -6.74
C ASP A 109 5.21 18.50 -7.72
N LYS A 110 5.20 17.16 -7.75
CA LYS A 110 6.05 16.38 -8.65
C LYS A 110 5.70 16.63 -10.12
N TYR A 111 4.42 16.67 -10.45
CA TYR A 111 3.96 16.95 -11.81
C TYR A 111 4.38 18.35 -12.27
N THR A 112 4.23 19.37 -11.42
CA THR A 112 4.65 20.75 -11.73
C THR A 112 6.14 20.82 -12.00
N LYS A 113 6.97 20.19 -11.16
CA LYS A 113 8.43 20.13 -11.35
C LYS A 113 8.81 19.48 -12.69
N LEU A 114 8.19 18.35 -13.01
CA LEU A 114 8.41 17.64 -14.28
C LEU A 114 7.99 18.45 -15.50
N GLN A 115 6.97 19.31 -15.38
CA GLN A 115 6.59 20.21 -16.47
C GLN A 115 7.61 21.34 -16.66
N VAL A 116 8.09 21.94 -15.57
CA VAL A 116 9.10 23.02 -15.63
C VAL A 116 10.42 22.51 -16.21
N GLU A 117 10.89 21.32 -15.83
CA GLU A 117 12.13 20.72 -16.38
C GLU A 117 12.05 20.37 -17.88
N LYS A 118 10.85 20.25 -18.44
CA LYS A 118 10.67 19.97 -19.88
C LYS A 118 10.79 21.21 -20.75
N PHE A 119 10.86 22.41 -20.17
CA PHE A 119 11.08 23.68 -20.84
C PHE A 119 12.51 24.18 -20.61
#